data_AF-A0A662G075-F1
#
_entry.id   AF-A0A662G075-F1
#
_cell.length_a   1.000
_cell.length_b   1.000
_cell.length_c   1.000
_cell.angle_alpha   90.00
_cell.angle_beta   90.00
_cell.angle_gamma   90.00
#
_symmetry.space_group_name_H-M   'P 1'
#
loop_
_entity.id
_entity.type
_entity.pdbx_description
1 polymer ?
#
loop_
_entity_poly.entity_id
_entity_poly.type
_entity_poly.pdbx_seq_one_letter_code
_entity_poly.pdbx_strand_id
1 'polypeptide(L)' 'MKVFCTGISGSGRIDYLKEVLDLALRRGKKVNIINVGDMMFDTAKELGRVVREDKILDLSPSTLEWLRAVVFEKILKLV' A
#
# COMPACT_ATOMS: atom_id res chain seq x y z
N MET A 1 -2.94 -3.46 16.72
CA MET A 1 -3.63 -2.23 16.28
C MET A 1 -3.34 -2.02 14.81
N LYS A 2 -4.35 -1.67 14.00
CA LYS A 2 -4.20 -1.39 12.56
C LYS A 2 -4.45 0.10 12.34
N VAL A 3 -3.59 0.77 11.59
CA VAL A 3 -3.67 2.21 11.34
C VAL A 3 -3.62 2.45 9.84
N PHE A 4 -4.53 3.27 9.33
CA PHE A 4 -4.52 3.73 7.94
C PHE A 4 -3.85 5.10 7.88
N CYS A 5 -2.75 5.18 7.14
CA CYS A 5 -2.04 6.43 6.91
C CYS A 5 -2.29 6.89 5.48
N THR A 6 -2.87 8.07 5.31
CA THR A 6 -3.14 8.68 4.00
C THR A 6 -2.30 9.95 3.82
N GLY A 7 -2.18 10.40 2.58
CA GLY A 7 -1.50 11.64 2.26
C GLY A 7 -1.53 11.91 0.75
N ILE A 8 -1.55 13.19 0.37
CA ILE A 8 -1.51 13.58 -1.03
C ILE A 8 -0.17 13.19 -1.68
N SER A 9 -0.14 13.09 -3.01
CA SER A 9 1.11 12.88 -3.75
C SER A 9 2.11 13.99 -3.46
N GLY A 10 3.39 13.62 -3.30
CA GLY A 10 4.46 14.57 -2.97
C GLY A 10 4.52 15.02 -1.51
N SER A 11 3.63 14.54 -0.62
CA SER A 11 3.61 14.98 0.78
C SER A 11 4.76 14.44 1.66
N GLY A 12 5.72 13.69 1.11
CA GLY A 12 6.76 13.02 1.89
C GLY A 12 6.26 11.93 2.85
N ARG A 13 5.03 11.44 2.69
CA ARG A 13 4.39 10.49 3.63
C ARG A 13 5.21 9.22 3.87
N ILE A 14 5.87 8.70 2.84
CA ILE A 14 6.65 7.46 2.95
C ILE A 14 7.90 7.69 3.81
N ASP A 15 8.60 8.80 3.60
CA ASP A 15 9.81 9.10 4.37
C ASP A 15 9.46 9.38 5.84
N TYR A 16 8.37 10.11 6.09
CA TYR A 16 7.84 10.28 7.44
C TYR A 16 7.52 8.95 8.13
N LEU A 17 6.84 8.02 7.42
CA LEU A 17 6.51 6.71 7.99
C LEU A 17 7.76 5.87 8.28
N LYS A 18 8.81 5.96 7.47
CA LYS A 18 10.09 5.30 7.74
C LYS A 18 10.73 5.84 9.03
N GLU A 19 10.72 7.16 9.25
CA GLU A 19 11.23 7.75 10.50
C GLU A 19 10.43 7.27 11.73
N VAL A 20 9.10 7.13 11.59
CA VAL A 20 8.24 6.57 12.65
C VAL A 20 8.59 5.11 12.93
N LEU A 21 8.87 4.31 11.90
CA LEU A 21 9.30 2.92 12.05
C LEU A 21 10.63 2.82 12.81
N ASP A 22 11.60 3.66 12.47
CA ASP A 22 12.90 3.71 13.16
C ASP A 22 12.74 4.12 14.63
N LEU A 23 11.88 5.11 14.91
CA LEU A 23 11.56 5.51 16.27
C LEU A 23 10.90 4.38 17.06
N ALA A 24 9.96 3.66 16.45
CA ALA A 24 9.30 2.52 17.08
C ALA A 24 10.30 1.40 17.41
N LEU A 25 11.19 1.08 16.47
CA LEU A 25 12.24 0.07 16.65
C LEU A 25 13.18 0.44 17.81
N ARG A 26 13.64 1.70 17.88
CA ARG A 26 14.46 2.21 19.00
C ARG A 26 13.77 2.11 20.36
N ARG A 27 12.43 2.10 20.37
CA ARG A 27 11.60 1.95 21.58
C ARG A 27 11.20 0.49 21.85
N GLY A 28 11.78 -0.47 21.13
CA GLY A 28 11.47 -1.90 21.27
C GLY A 28 10.06 -2.26 20.81
N LYS A 29 9.44 -1.46 19.95
CA LYS A 29 8.13 -1.73 19.36
C LYS A 29 8.29 -2.30 17.96
N LYS A 30 7.59 -3.39 17.68
CA LYS A 30 7.51 -3.97 16.34
C LYS A 30 6.34 -3.35 15.59
N VAL A 31 6.65 -2.58 14.55
CA VAL A 31 5.68 -1.98 13.64
C VAL A 31 6.05 -2.43 12.23
N ASN A 32 5.06 -2.70 11.39
CA ASN A 32 5.26 -3.03 9.99
C ASN A 32 4.52 -2.00 9.14
N ILE A 33 5.15 -1.55 8.06
CA ILE A 33 4.52 -0.69 7.06
C ILE A 33 4.12 -1.57 5.88
N ILE A 34 2.87 -1.41 5.43
CA ILE A 34 2.35 -2.06 4.23
C ILE A 34 1.94 -0.96 3.26
N ASN A 35 2.54 -0.97 2.06
CA ASN A 35 2.15 -0.04 1.00
C ASN A 35 1.07 -0.67 0.11
N VAL A 36 -0.16 -0.17 0.26
CA VAL A 36 -1.32 -0.64 -0.52
C VAL A 36 -1.10 -0.41 -2.02
N GLY A 37 -0.47 0.70 -2.42
CA GLY A 37 -0.23 1.02 -3.83
C GLY A 37 0.65 -0.01 -4.51
N ASP A 38 1.81 -0.31 -3.90
CA ASP A 38 2.75 -1.31 -4.43
C ASP A 38 2.08 -2.68 -4.55
N MET A 39 1.31 -3.10 -3.53
CA MET A 39 0.55 -4.35 -3.58
C MET A 39 -0.51 -4.38 -4.69
N MET A 40 -1.11 -3.23 -5.03
CA MET A 40 -2.05 -3.15 -6.16
C MET A 40 -1.32 -3.33 -7.49
N PHE A 41 -0.12 -2.78 -7.66
CA PHE A 41 0.71 -3.00 -8.85
C PHE A 41 1.14 -4.45 -8.98
N ASP A 42 1.63 -5.05 -7.89
CA ASP A 42 2.02 -6.46 -7.86
C ASP A 42 0.84 -7.37 -8.21
N THR A 43 -0.33 -7.10 -7.63
CA THR A 43 -1.56 -7.86 -7.92
C THR A 43 -2.02 -7.66 -9.37
N ALA A 44 -1.91 -6.47 -9.95
CA ALA A 44 -2.21 -6.24 -11.36
C ALA A 44 -1.27 -7.04 -12.28
N LYS A 45 0.03 -7.08 -11.94
CA LYS A 45 1.06 -7.83 -12.67
C LYS A 45 0.81 -9.34 -12.63
N GLU A 46 0.45 -9.89 -11.48
CA GLU A 46 0.07 -11.30 -11.30
C GLU A 46 -1.09 -11.73 -12.23
N LEU A 47 -1.98 -10.79 -12.59
CA LEU A 47 -3.14 -11.03 -13.46
C LEU A 47 -2.82 -10.86 -14.95
N GLY A 48 -1.55 -10.68 -15.30
CA GLY A 48 -1.10 -10.45 -16.67
C GLY A 48 -1.43 -9.05 -17.20
N ARG A 49 -1.81 -8.10 -16.33
CA ARG A 49 -2.03 -6.70 -16.72
C ARG A 49 -0.82 -5.87 -16.36
N VAL A 50 -0.02 -5.51 -17.36
CA VAL A 50 1.08 -4.55 -17.17
C VAL A 50 0.49 -3.14 -17.13
N VAL A 51 0.22 -2.65 -15.93
CA VAL A 51 -0.23 -1.27 -15.69
C VAL A 51 1.02 -0.43 -15.47
N ARG A 52 1.17 0.67 -16.21
CA ARG A 52 2.27 1.62 -15.94
C ARG A 52 2.12 2.18 -14.53
N GLU A 53 3.23 2.38 -13.82
CA GLU A 53 3.24 2.84 -12.42
C GLU A 53 2.51 4.17 -12.18
N ASP A 54 2.35 4.99 -13.21
CA ASP A 54 1.63 6.26 -13.18
C ASP A 54 0.15 6.16 -13.61
N LYS A 55 -0.33 4.95 -13.96
CA LYS A 55 -1.64 4.74 -14.62
C LYS A 55 -2.60 3.82 -13.88
N ILE A 56 -2.31 3.42 -12.65
CA ILE A 56 -3.22 2.55 -11.90
C ILE A 56 -4.57 3.21 -11.60
N LEU A 57 -4.58 4.53 -11.44
CA LEU A 57 -5.81 5.29 -11.20
C LEU A 57 -6.63 5.51 -12.48
N ASP A 58 -6.04 5.26 -13.66
CA ASP A 58 -6.71 5.40 -14.97
C ASP A 58 -7.48 4.12 -15.35
N LEU A 59 -7.41 3.07 -14.54
CA LEU A 59 -8.18 1.84 -14.73
C LEU A 59 -9.69 2.10 -14.58
N SER A 60 -10.51 1.20 -15.15
CA SER A 60 -11.96 1.30 -14.95
C SER A 60 -12.30 1.26 -13.44
N PRO A 61 -13.33 2.00 -12.98
CA PRO A 61 -13.71 2.02 -11.57
C PRO A 61 -13.90 0.61 -10.98
N SER A 62 -14.56 -0.27 -11.73
CA SER A 62 -14.76 -1.68 -11.37
C SER A 62 -13.45 -2.46 -11.17
N THR A 63 -12.45 -2.23 -12.04
CA THR A 63 -11.13 -2.87 -11.93
C THR A 63 -10.40 -2.34 -10.70
N LEU A 64 -10.48 -1.03 -10.45
CA LEU A 64 -9.82 -0.39 -9.31
C LEU A 64 -10.41 -0.83 -7.97
N GLU A 65 -11.73 -0.93 -7.87
CA GLU A 65 -12.43 -1.46 -6.70
C GLU A 65 -12.07 -2.92 -6.44
N TRP A 66 -12.07 -3.74 -7.49
CA TRP A 66 -11.69 -5.15 -7.39
C TRP A 66 -10.24 -5.31 -6.93
N LEU A 67 -9.29 -4.55 -7.49
CA LEU A 67 -7.88 -4.58 -7.08
C LEU A 67 -7.71 -4.20 -5.60
N ARG A 68 -8.39 -3.13 -5.16
CA ARG A 68 -8.37 -2.72 -3.75
C ARG A 68 -8.92 -3.82 -2.85
N ALA A 69 -10.03 -4.46 -3.22
CA ALA A 69 -10.62 -5.54 -2.44
C ALA A 69 -9.65 -6.73 -2.30
N VAL A 70 -9.04 -7.19 -3.40
CA VAL A 70 -8.06 -8.29 -3.38
C VAL A 70 -6.84 -7.92 -2.53
N VAL A 71 -6.32 -6.70 -2.67
CA VAL A 71 -5.18 -6.25 -1.84
C VAL A 71 -5.54 -6.21 -0.37
N PHE A 72 -6.70 -5.67 0.00
CA PHE A 72 -7.12 -5.66 1.40
C PHE A 72 -7.36 -7.07 1.95
N GLU A 73 -7.86 -8.00 1.14
CA GLU A 73 -7.95 -9.41 1.51
C GLU A 73 -6.55 -10.02 1.75
N LYS A 74 -5.58 -9.76 0.87
CA LYS A 74 -4.18 -10.16 1.08
C LYS A 74 -3.61 -9.58 2.37
N ILE A 75 -3.84 -8.29 2.64
CA ILE A 75 -3.40 -7.62 3.87
C ILE A 75 -4.00 -8.31 5.11
N LEU A 76 -5.29 -8.62 5.09
CA LEU A 76 -5.96 -9.30 6.20
C LEU A 76 -5.38 -10.69 6.51
N LYS A 77 -4.74 -11.36 5.54
CA LYS A 77 -4.04 -12.64 5.73
C LYS A 77 -2.63 -12.48 6.33
N LEU A 78 -2.07 -11.27 6.32
CA LEU A 78 -0.71 -10.97 6.83
C LEU A 78 -0.68 -10.48 8.28
N VAL A 79 -1.82 -10.06 8.84
CA VAL A 79 -1.91 -9.29 10.09
C VAL A 79 -2.78 -9.93 11.17
#